data_AF-A0A2G8LHC1-F1
#
_entry.id   AF-A0A2G8LHC1-F1
#
_cell.length_a   1.000
_cell.length_b   1.000
_cell.length_c   1.000
_cell.angle_alpha   90.00
_cell.angle_beta   90.00
_cell.angle_gamma   90.00
#
_symmetry.space_group_name_H-M   'P 1'
#
loop_
_entity.id
_entity.type
_entity.pdbx_description
1 polymer ?
#
loop_
_entity_poly.entity_id
_entity_poly.type
_entity_poly.pdbx_seq_one_letter_code
_entity_poly.pdbx_strand_id
1 'polypeptide(L)'
;MTTVPILRNRNIGKYLFVSKQLFQLHTVNKTIGIGFLADISCTLIQQTEYPRDCKEVSDTYFASQPASGVYFIQPDAYPEPFEAYCDNDLDNGGWTVLQRRQLGSVSYNRTWEAFKNGFGFLGSDFWIGNDKIAFLTNQKHYQIRLEFENAAGLAFFITYDKFRISDEWGQYALFSIGAYSETGESFLEWCPSNEIFSSEACERSCEDPDTCLSSSFRTEQEKCVCVGDFLIQGAACIPRSQCNCFVADKGDLLTHDESYVNSSCTGRFTCRNNHLVIEDLHRCSDDATCDARDGVNRCQCIDGYEGDGVTCERLPMDCSDLYVDGIRNDGVYTIYPDGWLNGIQAYCEMTSNGGGWTFLQRRSSASVGFYRTWEEYKNGFEHPSRDHWLGYNAIQKSNSQEFSTHDRDNDDWSSYDCAEGHRGAWWFSGNYHCQRDNSTDYCMSNCHYCNMFRDGNDDCVLCANAHLNGVYGEYTENAQGSNIFWGGMKYGCSLQYTEMKIRPI
;
A
#
# COMPACT_ATOMS: atom_id res chain seq x y z
N MET A 1 46.90 -33.28 36.62
CA MET A 1 47.87 -32.21 36.28
C MET A 1 47.25 -30.89 36.69
N THR A 2 47.82 -29.97 37.45
CA THR A 2 49.05 -29.87 38.25
C THR A 2 48.82 -28.64 39.13
N THR A 3 49.23 -28.73 40.39
CA THR A 3 49.06 -27.74 41.46
C THR A 3 50.26 -26.77 41.56
N VAL A 4 49.99 -25.44 41.49
CA VAL A 4 50.53 -24.25 42.26
C VAL A 4 52.09 -24.03 42.23
N PRO A 5 52.77 -22.92 42.70
CA PRO A 5 52.29 -21.74 43.44
C PRO A 5 53.06 -20.35 43.41
N ILE A 6 52.55 -19.41 44.26
CA ILE A 6 53.12 -18.25 45.03
C ILE A 6 53.49 -16.93 44.29
N LEU A 7 53.11 -15.70 44.74
CA LEU A 7 53.54 -15.01 45.97
C LEU A 7 52.57 -13.94 46.52
N ARG A 8 52.53 -13.87 47.86
CA ARG A 8 51.81 -12.95 48.75
C ARG A 8 52.84 -12.18 49.59
N ASN A 9 52.65 -10.88 49.87
CA ASN A 9 53.03 -10.16 51.12
C ASN A 9 52.95 -8.63 50.93
N ARG A 10 52.66 -7.76 51.93
CA ARG A 10 52.46 -7.92 53.38
C ARG A 10 51.78 -6.65 53.97
N ASN A 11 51.06 -6.86 55.08
CA ASN A 11 50.75 -5.95 56.20
C ASN A 11 49.55 -4.99 56.11
N ILE A 12 48.71 -4.75 57.14
CA ILE A 12 48.37 -5.21 58.52
C ILE A 12 46.98 -4.51 58.74
N GLY A 13 45.94 -4.97 59.43
CA GLY A 13 45.73 -6.01 60.43
C GLY A 13 44.23 -6.13 60.77
N LYS A 14 43.91 -7.26 61.42
CA LYS A 14 42.61 -7.74 61.89
C LYS A 14 41.98 -6.81 62.94
N TYR A 15 40.65 -6.86 63.12
CA TYR A 15 40.02 -7.46 64.31
C TYR A 15 38.63 -8.02 63.99
N LEU A 16 38.29 -9.07 64.72
CA LEU A 16 37.16 -9.99 64.62
C LEU A 16 36.46 -9.97 65.99
N PHE A 17 35.13 -9.84 66.06
CA PHE A 17 34.29 -10.24 67.21
C PHE A 17 32.89 -10.56 66.63
N VAL A 18 32.42 -11.83 66.55
CA VAL A 18 31.76 -12.68 67.57
C VAL A 18 30.53 -11.96 68.16
N SER A 19 29.27 -12.40 68.03
CA SER A 19 28.68 -13.72 68.29
C SER A 19 27.26 -13.83 67.68
N LYS A 20 26.89 -15.00 67.17
CA LYS A 20 25.50 -15.47 67.01
C LYS A 20 25.05 -16.08 68.32
N GLN A 21 23.89 -15.70 68.85
CA GLN A 21 23.15 -16.56 69.79
C GLN A 21 21.65 -16.48 69.51
N LEU A 22 21.09 -17.64 69.13
CA LEU A 22 19.65 -17.92 69.16
C LEU A 22 19.20 -17.98 70.63
N PHE A 23 18.03 -17.40 70.92
CA PHE A 23 17.15 -17.92 71.98
C PHE A 23 15.71 -17.93 71.47
N GLN A 24 15.12 -19.12 71.43
CA GLN A 24 13.69 -19.32 71.28
C GLN A 24 13.00 -19.12 72.64
N LEU A 25 11.86 -18.43 72.65
CA LEU A 25 10.95 -18.37 73.77
C LEU A 25 9.77 -19.32 73.52
N HIS A 26 9.57 -20.27 74.44
CA HIS A 26 8.29 -20.92 74.68
C HIS A 26 7.83 -20.57 76.08
N THR A 27 6.64 -20.00 76.14
CA THR A 27 5.85 -19.62 77.31
C THR A 27 5.25 -20.83 77.99
N VAL A 28 5.28 -20.89 79.34
CA VAL A 28 4.15 -21.40 80.14
C VAL A 28 4.08 -20.67 81.49
N ASN A 29 2.95 -20.02 81.73
CA ASN A 29 2.55 -19.42 83.01
C ASN A 29 1.97 -20.50 83.94
N LYS A 30 2.34 -20.50 85.24
CA LYS A 30 1.47 -21.03 86.30
C LYS A 30 1.81 -20.46 87.68
N THR A 31 0.76 -19.96 88.33
CA THR A 31 0.65 -19.22 89.60
C THR A 31 0.85 -20.10 90.84
N ILE A 32 1.37 -19.53 91.95
CA ILE A 32 0.87 -19.60 93.37
C ILE A 32 1.94 -19.01 94.33
N GLY A 33 1.50 -18.23 95.35
CA GLY A 33 2.26 -17.43 96.35
C GLY A 33 3.27 -18.18 97.24
N ILE A 34 4.04 -17.57 98.16
CA ILE A 34 3.75 -16.62 99.26
C ILE A 34 5.13 -16.00 99.68
N GLY A 35 5.33 -14.68 99.80
CA GLY A 35 5.44 -13.99 101.10
C GLY A 35 6.85 -13.41 101.47
N PHE A 36 6.94 -12.07 101.52
CA PHE A 36 7.86 -11.20 102.30
C PHE A 36 9.33 -10.99 101.88
N LEU A 37 9.66 -9.82 101.30
CA LEU A 37 10.45 -8.70 101.88
C LEU A 37 10.99 -7.72 100.81
N ALA A 38 10.82 -6.42 101.09
CA ALA A 38 11.61 -5.25 100.67
C ALA A 38 11.68 -4.84 99.17
N ASP A 39 11.36 -3.56 98.95
CA ASP A 39 11.66 -2.77 97.75
C ASP A 39 13.12 -2.89 97.31
N ILE A 40 13.34 -3.18 96.03
CA ILE A 40 14.13 -2.36 95.08
C ILE A 40 13.72 -2.83 93.67
N SER A 41 13.15 -1.88 92.94
CA SER A 41 12.86 -1.95 91.52
C SER A 41 14.14 -2.27 90.75
N CYS A 42 14.18 -3.42 90.07
CA CYS A 42 15.19 -3.66 89.05
C CYS A 42 14.62 -3.08 87.74
N THR A 43 14.96 -1.83 87.45
CA THR A 43 14.71 -1.18 86.17
C THR A 43 15.34 -2.00 85.05
N LEU A 44 14.50 -2.74 84.32
CA LEU A 44 14.85 -3.38 83.05
C LEU A 44 15.05 -2.28 81.99
N ILE A 45 16.21 -2.36 81.35
CA ILE A 45 16.75 -1.43 80.36
C ILE A 45 15.76 -1.25 79.20
N GLN A 46 15.38 -0.01 78.94
CA GLN A 46 14.51 0.43 77.86
C GLN A 46 15.15 0.07 76.51
N GLN A 47 14.40 -0.62 75.65
CA GLN A 47 14.76 -0.87 74.26
C GLN A 47 14.88 0.49 73.56
N THR A 48 16.05 0.83 73.00
CA THR A 48 16.25 2.08 72.28
C THR A 48 15.44 2.02 70.99
N GLU A 49 14.32 2.74 70.93
CA GLU A 49 13.53 2.93 69.72
C GLU A 49 14.35 3.80 68.75
N TYR A 50 14.66 3.28 67.56
CA TYR A 50 15.35 4.06 66.53
C TYR A 50 14.37 5.08 65.92
N PRO A 51 14.80 6.31 65.61
CA PRO A 51 13.98 7.28 64.87
C PRO A 51 13.48 6.69 63.55
N ARG A 52 12.23 6.97 63.16
CA ARG A 52 11.67 6.41 61.90
C ARG A 52 12.27 6.99 60.64
N ASP A 53 12.73 8.22 60.72
CA ASP A 53 13.27 9.00 59.62
C ASP A 53 14.18 10.12 60.15
N CYS A 54 14.82 10.84 59.22
CA CYS A 54 15.68 11.97 59.59
C CYS A 54 14.92 13.14 60.21
N LYS A 55 13.60 13.24 60.02
CA LYS A 55 12.80 14.29 60.67
C LYS A 55 12.71 14.02 62.17
N GLU A 56 12.52 12.78 62.58
CA GLU A 56 12.59 12.40 63.98
C GLU A 56 14.01 12.49 64.56
N VAL A 57 15.06 12.27 63.77
CA VAL A 57 16.43 12.56 64.20
C VAL A 57 16.56 14.05 64.52
N SER A 58 16.12 14.93 63.62
CA SER A 58 16.13 16.39 63.82
C SER A 58 15.33 16.79 65.07
N ASP A 59 14.14 16.22 65.24
CA ASP A 59 13.23 16.55 66.35
C ASP A 59 13.62 15.88 67.69
N THR A 60 14.40 14.80 67.73
CA THR A 60 14.74 14.13 69.01
C THR A 60 15.92 14.81 69.73
N TYR A 61 16.85 15.40 68.98
CA TYR A 61 18.10 15.96 69.51
C TYR A 61 18.05 17.49 69.78
N PHE A 62 16.87 18.02 70.16
CA PHE A 62 16.62 19.45 70.40
C PHE A 62 17.65 20.20 71.27
N ALA A 63 18.41 19.51 72.11
CA ALA A 63 19.40 20.14 72.99
C ALA A 63 20.71 20.57 72.28
N SER A 64 20.98 20.12 71.05
CA SER A 64 22.24 20.44 70.36
C SER A 64 22.16 20.79 68.87
N GLN A 65 20.99 20.72 68.23
CA GLN A 65 20.83 20.77 66.75
C GLN A 65 21.70 19.69 66.09
N PRO A 66 21.15 18.49 65.75
CA PRO A 66 21.97 17.44 65.18
C PRO A 66 22.54 17.89 63.82
N ALA A 67 23.86 17.90 63.68
CA ALA A 67 24.52 18.24 62.42
C ALA A 67 24.12 17.25 61.31
N SER A 68 24.23 17.67 60.05
CA SER A 68 24.09 16.75 58.92
C SER A 68 25.07 15.59 59.03
N GLY A 69 24.62 14.38 58.71
CA GLY A 69 25.44 13.19 58.88
C GLY A 69 24.68 11.89 58.71
N VAL A 70 25.37 10.78 58.98
CA VAL A 70 24.80 9.43 58.88
C VAL A 70 24.23 9.01 60.23
N TYR A 71 22.96 8.61 60.24
CA TYR A 71 22.24 8.15 61.43
C TYR A 71 21.54 6.82 61.15
N PHE A 72 21.32 6.02 62.19
CA PHE A 72 20.46 4.85 62.10
C PHE A 72 19.00 5.26 62.23
N ILE A 73 18.19 4.84 61.26
CA ILE A 73 16.74 5.01 61.26
C ILE A 73 16.04 3.66 61.06
N GLN A 74 14.80 3.57 61.51
CA GLN A 74 13.96 2.38 61.31
C GLN A 74 12.53 2.78 60.96
N PRO A 75 12.19 2.86 59.65
CA PRO A 75 10.82 3.11 59.22
C PRO A 75 9.84 2.07 59.75
N ASP A 76 8.58 2.47 59.88
CA ASP A 76 7.51 1.58 60.32
C ASP A 76 7.46 0.31 59.45
N ALA A 77 7.37 -0.85 60.10
CA ALA A 77 7.36 -2.17 59.48
C ALA A 77 8.62 -2.57 58.69
N TYR A 78 9.69 -1.76 58.69
CA TYR A 78 10.97 -2.18 58.12
C TYR A 78 11.71 -3.12 59.11
N PRO A 79 12.20 -4.30 58.66
CA PRO A 79 12.64 -5.36 59.58
C PRO A 79 13.79 -4.98 60.53
N GLU A 80 14.77 -4.21 60.06
CA GLU A 80 16.00 -3.90 60.81
C GLU A 80 16.44 -2.44 60.58
N PRO A 81 16.96 -1.73 61.60
CA PRO A 81 17.45 -0.37 61.43
C PRO A 81 18.57 -0.28 60.38
N PHE A 82 18.62 0.83 59.63
CA PHE A 82 19.63 1.06 58.61
C PHE A 82 20.19 2.49 58.64
N GLU A 83 21.37 2.67 58.06
CA GLU A 83 22.02 3.97 57.96
C GLU A 83 21.38 4.83 56.85
N ALA A 84 21.05 6.08 57.18
CA ALA A 84 20.60 7.09 56.25
C ALA A 84 21.38 8.38 56.47
N TYR A 85 21.66 9.10 55.38
CA TYR A 85 22.20 10.45 55.48
C TYR A 85 21.05 11.42 55.76
N CYS A 86 21.12 12.08 56.91
CA CYS A 86 20.21 13.14 57.31
C CYS A 86 20.85 14.49 56.99
N ASP A 87 20.18 15.27 56.14
CA ASP A 87 20.53 16.66 55.89
C ASP A 87 19.71 17.54 56.83
N ASN A 88 20.42 18.11 57.82
CA ASN A 88 19.85 18.93 58.86
C ASN A 88 20.21 20.42 58.69
N ASP A 89 21.07 20.75 57.73
CA ASP A 89 21.49 22.13 57.48
C ASP A 89 20.53 22.83 56.51
N LEU A 90 19.80 22.08 55.69
CA LEU A 90 18.84 22.58 54.71
C LEU A 90 17.44 22.82 55.29
N ASP A 91 16.87 24.02 55.10
CA ASP A 91 15.44 24.35 55.33
C ASP A 91 14.84 23.78 56.63
N ASN A 92 15.46 24.10 57.78
CA ASN A 92 15.12 23.61 59.14
C ASN A 92 15.37 22.11 59.39
N GLY A 93 16.03 21.43 58.46
CA GLY A 93 16.53 20.07 58.60
C GLY A 93 15.48 18.97 58.57
N GLY A 94 15.93 17.73 58.81
CA GLY A 94 15.08 16.55 58.82
C GLY A 94 14.94 15.83 57.47
N TRP A 95 15.77 16.18 56.49
CA TRP A 95 15.72 15.57 55.17
C TRP A 95 16.42 14.21 55.17
N THR A 96 15.69 13.17 54.76
CA THR A 96 16.28 11.86 54.49
C THR A 96 16.76 11.85 53.03
N VAL A 97 18.07 11.83 52.82
CA VAL A 97 18.63 11.89 51.46
C VAL A 97 18.51 10.52 50.80
N LEU A 98 17.72 10.44 49.73
CA LEU A 98 17.49 9.20 48.98
C LEU A 98 18.57 8.93 47.93
N GLN A 99 19.11 10.01 47.35
CA GLN A 99 20.12 9.99 46.30
C GLN A 99 21.09 11.16 46.48
N ARG A 100 22.38 10.91 46.23
CA ARG A 100 23.37 11.97 46.02
C ARG A 100 24.26 11.63 44.82
N ARG A 101 24.54 12.62 43.97
CA ARG A 101 25.42 12.53 42.79
C ARG A 101 26.22 13.83 42.64
N GLN A 102 27.44 13.85 43.13
CA GLN A 102 28.31 15.04 43.13
C GLN A 102 29.72 14.74 42.63
N LEU A 103 30.27 13.56 42.93
CA LEU A 103 31.68 13.24 42.66
C LEU A 103 31.89 12.29 41.48
N GLY A 104 30.82 11.69 40.95
CA GLY A 104 30.88 10.67 39.92
C GLY A 104 31.53 9.36 40.39
N SER A 105 31.60 9.12 41.70
CA SER A 105 32.34 8.00 42.31
C SER A 105 31.62 6.66 42.17
N VAL A 106 30.33 6.67 41.82
CA VAL A 106 29.49 5.47 41.72
C VAL A 106 28.74 5.42 40.40
N SER A 107 28.87 4.30 39.69
CA SER A 107 28.07 4.02 38.48
C SER A 107 26.61 3.72 38.84
N TYR A 108 25.67 4.30 38.09
CA TYR A 108 24.23 4.06 38.17
C TYR A 108 23.71 3.08 37.11
N ASN A 109 24.57 2.60 36.21
CA ASN A 109 24.23 1.46 35.35
C ASN A 109 24.33 0.17 36.18
N ARG A 110 23.22 -0.18 36.84
CA ARG A 110 23.13 -1.22 37.86
C ARG A 110 21.90 -2.12 37.64
N THR A 111 21.95 -3.32 38.21
CA THR A 111 20.86 -4.29 38.13
C THR A 111 19.67 -3.86 38.99
N TRP A 112 18.50 -4.45 38.71
CA TRP A 112 17.29 -4.30 39.53
C TRP A 112 17.57 -4.56 41.02
N GLU A 113 18.25 -5.67 41.32
CA GLU A 113 18.62 -6.05 42.69
C GLU A 113 19.50 -5.00 43.39
N ALA A 114 20.38 -4.32 42.65
CA ALA A 114 21.18 -3.24 43.21
C ALA A 114 20.33 -2.00 43.52
N PHE A 115 19.40 -1.60 42.65
CA PHE A 115 18.48 -0.50 42.93
C PHE A 115 17.52 -0.82 44.07
N LYS A 116 17.07 -2.07 44.16
CA LYS A 116 16.26 -2.58 45.29
C LYS A 116 16.98 -2.40 46.62
N ASN A 117 18.21 -2.91 46.74
CA ASN A 117 18.98 -2.93 47.99
C ASN A 117 19.67 -1.60 48.33
N GLY A 118 19.96 -0.79 47.30
CA GLY A 118 20.79 0.41 47.41
C GLY A 118 22.28 0.14 47.12
N PHE A 119 23.01 1.20 46.80
CA PHE A 119 24.44 1.14 46.48
C PHE A 119 25.13 2.48 46.70
N GLY A 120 26.47 2.45 46.77
CA GLY A 120 27.30 3.64 47.00
C GLY A 120 27.60 3.88 48.47
N PHE A 121 28.07 5.08 48.80
CA PHE A 121 28.48 5.44 50.15
C PHE A 121 27.80 6.74 50.58
N LEU A 122 27.14 6.73 51.75
CA LEU A 122 26.31 7.82 52.25
C LEU A 122 27.05 9.16 52.38
N GLY A 123 28.38 9.14 52.55
CA GLY A 123 29.22 10.35 52.54
C GLY A 123 29.61 10.87 51.16
N SER A 124 29.18 10.24 50.06
CA SER A 124 29.50 10.61 48.68
C SER A 124 28.31 10.33 47.74
N ASP A 125 28.54 9.67 46.60
CA ASP A 125 27.47 9.27 45.68
C ASP A 125 26.81 7.97 46.15
N PHE A 126 25.48 7.95 46.21
CA PHE A 126 24.72 6.76 46.61
C PHE A 126 23.26 6.80 46.16
N TRP A 127 22.65 5.62 46.11
CA TRP A 127 21.21 5.37 46.05
C TRP A 127 20.80 4.56 47.28
N ILE A 128 19.84 5.03 48.08
CA ILE A 128 19.53 4.43 49.38
C ILE A 128 18.92 3.02 49.25
N GLY A 129 18.16 2.75 48.18
CA GLY A 129 17.50 1.48 47.88
C GLY A 129 15.97 1.58 47.82
N ASN A 130 15.35 1.03 46.78
CA ASN A 130 13.91 1.16 46.52
C ASN A 130 13.05 0.52 47.62
N ASP A 131 13.50 -0.60 48.22
CA ASP A 131 12.78 -1.18 49.36
C ASP A 131 12.68 -0.17 50.50
N LYS A 132 13.80 0.44 50.88
CA LYS A 132 13.83 1.45 51.96
C LYS A 132 12.97 2.65 51.62
N ILE A 133 12.99 3.13 50.36
CA ILE A 133 12.15 4.25 49.91
C ILE A 133 10.67 3.90 49.99
N ALA A 134 10.28 2.66 49.63
CA ALA A 134 8.89 2.22 49.70
C ALA A 134 8.39 2.23 51.15
N PHE A 135 9.15 1.70 52.11
CA PHE A 135 8.76 1.78 53.53
C PHE A 135 8.76 3.22 54.06
N LEU A 136 9.80 4.00 53.74
CA LEU A 136 9.90 5.42 54.13
C LEU A 136 8.71 6.23 53.64
N THR A 137 8.28 6.09 52.39
CA THR A 137 7.25 6.97 51.82
C THR A 137 5.81 6.54 52.17
N ASN A 138 5.62 5.30 52.60
CA ASN A 138 4.29 4.76 52.95
C ASN A 138 3.94 4.86 54.45
N GLN A 139 4.89 5.18 55.34
CA GLN A 139 4.60 5.34 56.77
C GLN A 139 3.89 6.68 57.11
N LYS A 140 4.15 7.76 56.36
CA LYS A 140 3.58 9.10 56.60
C LYS A 140 3.35 9.87 55.29
N HIS A 141 3.15 11.18 55.38
CA HIS A 141 3.10 12.10 54.24
C HIS A 141 4.48 12.72 54.03
N TYR A 142 5.15 12.35 52.93
CA TYR A 142 6.48 12.86 52.61
C TYR A 142 6.41 13.81 51.43
N GLN A 143 7.09 14.94 51.54
CA GLN A 143 7.47 15.77 50.41
C GLN A 143 8.79 15.26 49.83
N ILE A 144 9.01 15.45 48.53
CA ILE A 144 10.30 15.21 47.89
C ILE A 144 10.86 16.53 47.36
N ARG A 145 12.16 16.73 47.55
CA ARG A 145 12.91 17.85 47.01
C ARG A 145 13.98 17.31 46.08
N LEU A 146 14.06 17.87 44.89
CA LEU A 146 15.05 17.55 43.87
C LEU A 146 15.94 18.77 43.68
N GLU A 147 17.24 18.61 43.90
CA GLU A 147 18.22 19.68 43.76
C GLU A 147 19.11 19.40 42.56
N PHE A 148 19.36 20.45 41.78
CA PHE A 148 20.07 20.38 40.52
C PHE A 148 21.12 21.49 40.47
N GLU A 149 22.24 21.20 39.81
CA GLU A 149 23.23 22.18 39.41
C GLU A 149 23.55 21.94 37.93
N ASN A 150 23.38 22.96 37.10
CA ASN A 150 23.72 22.84 35.69
C ASN A 150 25.24 22.96 35.45
N ALA A 151 25.70 22.69 34.24
CA ALA A 151 27.12 22.78 33.88
C ALA A 151 27.71 24.21 34.02
N ALA A 152 26.87 25.23 34.13
CA ALA A 152 27.28 26.61 34.38
C ALA A 152 27.40 26.94 35.89
N GLY A 153 27.13 25.98 36.77
CA GLY A 153 27.18 26.14 38.22
C GLY A 153 25.94 26.83 38.83
N LEU A 154 24.84 26.95 38.06
CA LEU A 154 23.59 27.49 38.58
C LEU A 154 22.79 26.38 39.28
N ALA A 155 22.52 26.59 40.56
CA ALA A 155 21.73 25.69 41.38
C ALA A 155 20.25 26.07 41.38
N PHE A 156 19.36 25.08 41.28
CA PHE A 156 17.92 25.23 41.38
C PHE A 156 17.30 23.99 42.02
N PHE A 157 16.08 24.10 42.53
CA PHE A 157 15.37 22.97 43.13
C PHE A 157 13.88 22.99 42.81
N ILE A 158 13.29 21.80 42.85
CA ILE A 158 11.85 21.58 42.75
C ILE A 158 11.42 20.76 43.94
N THR A 159 10.30 21.13 44.55
CA THR A 159 9.65 20.33 45.59
C THR A 159 8.31 19.82 45.09
N TYR A 160 7.93 18.62 45.54
CA TYR A 160 6.56 18.12 45.47
C TYR A 160 6.07 17.87 46.88
N ASP A 161 4.88 18.37 47.22
CA ASP A 161 4.33 18.27 48.58
C ASP A 161 3.94 16.84 48.99
N LYS A 162 3.86 15.90 48.03
CA LYS A 162 3.57 14.49 48.24
C LYS A 162 4.43 13.59 47.36
N PHE A 163 4.97 12.52 47.93
CA PHE A 163 5.76 11.52 47.22
C PHE A 163 5.54 10.12 47.82
N ARG A 164 5.06 9.19 47.00
CA ARG A 164 4.87 7.78 47.36
C ARG A 164 5.19 6.86 46.20
N ILE A 165 5.95 5.81 46.47
CA ILE A 165 6.15 4.69 45.55
C ILE A 165 5.48 3.43 46.12
N SER A 166 5.14 2.49 45.24
CA SER A 166 4.69 1.16 45.65
C SER A 166 5.87 0.28 46.11
N ASP A 167 5.56 -0.89 46.64
CA ASP A 167 6.55 -1.91 47.03
C ASP A 167 7.08 -2.70 45.81
N GLU A 168 7.87 -3.74 46.05
CA GLU A 168 8.40 -4.60 44.98
C GLU A 168 7.28 -5.27 44.16
N TRP A 169 6.15 -5.61 44.77
CA TRP A 169 5.03 -6.22 44.06
C TRP A 169 4.38 -5.23 43.07
N GLY A 170 4.25 -3.96 43.48
CA GLY A 170 3.90 -2.84 42.60
C GLY A 170 5.02 -2.37 41.67
N GLN A 171 6.16 -3.09 41.63
CA GLN A 171 7.33 -2.76 40.82
C GLN A 171 7.90 -1.36 41.11
N TYR A 172 7.77 -0.89 42.36
CA TYR A 172 8.18 0.45 42.80
C TYR A 172 7.59 1.60 41.96
N ALA A 173 6.43 1.39 41.33
CA ALA A 173 5.73 2.41 40.58
C ALA A 173 5.49 3.67 41.43
N LEU A 174 5.68 4.85 40.84
CA LEU A 174 5.31 6.13 41.44
C LEU A 174 3.79 6.15 41.64
N PHE A 175 3.36 5.89 42.88
CA PHE A 175 1.97 5.67 43.23
C PHE A 175 1.21 7.00 43.37
N SER A 176 1.85 8.01 43.96
CA SER A 176 1.26 9.34 44.09
C SER A 176 2.34 10.41 44.20
N ILE A 177 2.18 11.45 43.41
CA ILE A 177 2.99 12.67 43.45
C ILE A 177 2.07 13.89 43.63
N GLY A 178 2.55 14.87 44.40
CA GLY A 178 1.79 16.05 44.80
C GLY A 178 1.87 17.23 43.83
N ALA A 179 1.44 18.41 44.29
CA ALA A 179 1.67 19.64 43.55
C ALA A 179 3.15 20.04 43.65
N TYR A 180 3.70 20.59 42.58
CA TYR A 180 5.08 21.04 42.56
C TYR A 180 5.21 22.53 42.88
N SER A 181 6.35 22.92 43.45
CA SER A 181 6.78 24.32 43.54
C SER A 181 8.27 24.45 43.23
N GLU A 182 8.65 25.56 42.62
CA GLU A 182 10.02 25.86 42.18
C GLU A 182 10.49 27.20 42.74
N THR A 183 11.81 27.39 42.81
CA THR A 183 12.43 28.70 43.05
C THR A 183 13.40 29.06 41.94
N GLY A 184 13.16 30.19 41.27
CA GLY A 184 14.02 30.73 40.20
C GLY A 184 13.26 30.89 38.87
N GLU A 185 13.73 31.78 38.00
CA GLU A 185 13.24 31.89 36.62
C GLU A 185 13.49 30.54 35.91
N SER A 186 12.42 29.94 35.40
CA SER A 186 12.35 28.59 34.87
C SER A 186 13.30 28.35 33.69
N PHE A 187 14.23 27.41 33.82
CA PHE A 187 15.07 26.88 32.72
C PHE A 187 14.73 25.42 32.35
N LEU A 188 13.65 24.86 32.91
CA LEU A 188 13.18 23.50 32.64
C LEU A 188 12.02 23.53 31.64
N GLU A 189 12.32 23.24 30.38
CA GLU A 189 11.32 23.00 29.34
C GLU A 189 10.88 21.53 29.37
N TRP A 190 9.60 21.29 29.61
CA TRP A 190 9.03 19.94 29.64
C TRP A 190 8.41 19.60 28.29
N CYS A 191 8.68 18.39 27.79
CA CYS A 191 7.99 17.90 26.61
C CYS A 191 6.57 17.41 26.92
N PRO A 192 5.60 17.67 26.02
CA PRO A 192 4.29 17.03 26.05
C PRO A 192 4.36 15.50 26.09
N SER A 193 3.24 14.85 26.44
CA SER A 193 3.16 13.39 26.48
C SER A 193 3.52 12.76 25.13
N ASN A 194 4.33 11.70 25.15
CA ASN A 194 4.85 10.98 23.97
C ASN A 194 5.86 11.75 23.11
N GLU A 195 6.39 12.86 23.60
CA GLU A 195 7.53 13.58 23.00
C GLU A 195 8.77 13.40 23.87
N ILE A 196 9.95 13.37 23.25
CA ILE A 196 11.22 13.47 23.97
C ILE A 196 11.99 14.69 23.51
N PHE A 197 12.78 15.26 24.42
CA PHE A 197 13.74 16.29 24.08
C PHE A 197 14.92 15.64 23.35
N SER A 198 15.06 15.90 22.05
CA SER A 198 16.08 15.27 21.22
C SER A 198 16.58 16.21 20.12
N SER A 199 17.80 15.94 19.67
CA SER A 199 18.39 16.56 18.47
C SER A 199 18.05 15.79 17.19
N GLU A 200 17.25 14.73 17.29
CA GLU A 200 16.91 13.85 16.19
C GLU A 200 16.10 14.60 15.12
N ALA A 201 16.61 14.58 13.89
CA ALA A 201 16.05 15.34 12.78
C ALA A 201 14.89 14.61 12.07
N CYS A 202 14.55 13.39 12.50
CA CYS A 202 13.72 12.47 11.74
C CYS A 202 12.38 12.17 12.43
N GLU A 203 11.45 13.12 12.30
CA GLU A 203 10.06 12.93 12.72
C GLU A 203 9.28 12.25 11.57
N ARG A 204 8.29 11.43 11.90
CA ARG A 204 7.41 10.75 10.91
C ARG A 204 5.96 11.08 11.23
N SER A 205 5.09 11.11 10.22
CA SER A 205 3.67 11.39 10.40
C SER A 205 2.82 10.15 10.14
N CYS A 206 1.56 10.15 10.58
CA CYS A 206 0.62 9.11 10.17
C CYS A 206 0.29 9.17 8.67
N GLU A 207 0.48 10.32 8.01
CA GLU A 207 0.23 10.49 6.58
C GLU A 207 1.29 9.81 5.72
N ASP A 208 2.54 9.78 6.20
CA ASP A 208 3.64 9.02 5.61
C ASP A 208 4.55 8.49 6.73
N PRO A 209 4.25 7.29 7.26
CA PRO A 209 4.99 6.68 8.36
C PRO A 209 6.42 6.30 8.01
N ASP A 210 6.73 6.18 6.72
CA ASP A 210 8.00 5.59 6.28
C ASP A 210 8.98 6.68 5.80
N THR A 211 8.46 7.87 5.42
CA THR A 211 9.29 9.03 5.06
C THR A 211 9.66 9.88 6.27
N CYS A 212 10.95 10.16 6.35
CA CYS A 212 11.54 11.05 7.34
C CYS A 212 11.25 12.53 6.99
N LEU A 213 10.59 13.27 7.88
CA LEU A 213 10.48 14.72 7.81
C LEU A 213 11.79 15.37 8.25
N SER A 214 12.86 15.18 7.48
CA SER A 214 14.14 15.85 7.76
C SER A 214 14.02 17.33 7.44
N SER A 215 13.99 18.17 8.46
CA SER A 215 14.18 19.61 8.28
C SER A 215 15.62 19.87 7.83
N SER A 216 15.82 20.14 6.55
CA SER A 216 17.13 20.49 5.97
C SER A 216 17.65 21.89 6.38
N PHE A 217 17.05 22.52 7.38
CA PHE A 217 17.51 23.78 7.99
C PHE A 217 17.10 23.78 9.48
N ARG A 218 17.97 23.32 10.38
CA ARG A 218 17.86 23.69 11.80
C ARG A 218 19.23 24.07 12.34
N THR A 219 19.36 25.35 12.67
CA THR A 219 20.48 25.99 13.38
C THR A 219 20.21 26.13 14.87
N GLU A 220 19.13 25.54 15.40
CA GLU A 220 18.72 25.70 16.80
C GLU A 220 18.69 24.37 17.57
N GLN A 221 18.92 24.52 18.87
CA GLN A 221 19.11 23.51 19.90
C GLN A 221 17.93 22.54 20.03
N GLU A 222 18.22 21.40 20.67
CA GLU A 222 17.32 20.33 21.08
C GLU A 222 15.89 20.82 21.37
N LYS A 223 14.87 20.11 20.84
CA LYS A 223 13.43 20.42 21.05
C LYS A 223 12.66 19.14 21.32
N CYS A 224 11.39 19.27 21.69
CA CYS A 224 10.48 18.13 21.79
C CYS A 224 10.12 17.59 20.39
N VAL A 225 10.27 16.28 20.23
CA VAL A 225 10.02 15.55 18.97
C VAL A 225 9.33 14.21 19.25
N CYS A 226 8.49 13.76 18.32
CA CYS A 226 7.98 12.39 18.32
C CYS A 226 9.13 11.45 17.93
N VAL A 227 9.43 10.45 18.76
CA VAL A 227 10.50 9.46 18.48
C VAL A 227 9.99 8.03 18.58
N GLY A 228 10.76 7.09 18.02
CA GLY A 228 10.44 5.66 18.08
C GLY A 228 9.19 5.31 17.26
N ASP A 229 8.22 4.67 17.91
CA ASP A 229 6.97 4.19 17.29
C ASP A 229 5.83 5.22 17.31
N PHE A 230 6.11 6.46 17.74
CA PHE A 230 5.14 7.54 17.78
C PHE A 230 5.20 8.39 16.50
N LEU A 231 4.04 8.64 15.91
CA LEU A 231 3.87 9.36 14.66
C LEU A 231 3.06 10.64 14.90
N ILE A 232 3.41 11.69 14.15
CA ILE A 232 2.70 12.97 14.19
C ILE A 232 1.31 12.79 13.54
N GLN A 233 0.27 13.15 14.29
CA GLN A 233 -1.07 13.39 13.74
C GLN A 233 -1.60 14.73 14.25
N GLY A 234 -1.68 15.73 13.36
CA GLY A 234 -2.02 17.10 13.73
C GLY A 234 -0.96 17.70 14.66
N ALA A 235 -1.34 17.98 15.91
CA ALA A 235 -0.46 18.54 16.94
C ALA A 235 -0.03 17.52 18.02
N ALA A 236 -0.34 16.23 17.85
CA ALA A 236 -0.08 15.19 18.84
C ALA A 236 0.81 14.07 18.28
N CYS A 237 1.63 13.47 19.16
CA CYS A 237 2.33 12.23 18.90
C CYS A 237 1.48 11.03 19.37
N ILE A 238 1.05 10.19 18.43
CA ILE A 238 0.25 8.98 18.72
C ILE A 238 1.01 7.71 18.33
N PRO A 239 0.75 6.56 18.99
CA PRO A 239 1.33 5.28 18.59
C PRO A 239 0.99 4.92 17.14
N ARG A 240 1.93 4.29 16.40
CA ARG A 240 1.69 3.80 15.02
C ARG A 240 0.42 2.96 14.87
N SER A 241 0.06 2.19 15.89
CA SER A 241 -1.17 1.38 15.91
C SER A 241 -2.47 2.20 15.87
N GLN A 242 -2.40 3.51 16.08
CA GLN A 242 -3.54 4.43 16.04
C GLN A 242 -3.63 5.21 14.71
N CYS A 243 -2.67 5.07 13.79
CA CYS A 243 -2.74 5.64 12.46
C CYS A 243 -3.60 4.78 11.51
N ASN A 244 -4.15 5.37 10.45
CA ASN A 244 -4.79 4.63 9.35
C ASN A 244 -3.74 3.89 8.50
N CYS A 245 -4.19 2.99 7.61
CA CYS A 245 -3.27 2.19 6.79
C CYS A 245 -2.65 3.04 5.66
N PHE A 246 -1.36 3.33 5.74
CA PHE A 246 -0.61 3.97 4.65
C PHE A 246 -0.27 2.97 3.55
N VAL A 247 -0.52 3.36 2.29
CA VAL A 247 -0.20 2.58 1.09
C VAL A 247 0.92 3.27 0.33
N ALA A 248 2.15 2.78 0.48
CA ALA A 248 3.34 3.38 -0.12
C ALA A 248 3.27 3.49 -1.66
N ASP A 249 2.75 2.47 -2.34
CA ASP A 249 2.58 2.48 -3.82
C ASP A 249 1.62 3.60 -4.30
N LYS A 250 0.64 3.98 -3.47
CA LYS A 250 -0.35 5.02 -3.79
C LYS A 250 0.08 6.40 -3.23
N GLY A 251 0.88 6.42 -2.17
CA GLY A 251 1.22 7.62 -1.40
C GLY A 251 0.01 8.20 -0.67
N ASP A 252 -0.93 7.35 -0.22
CA ASP A 252 -2.20 7.77 0.38
C ASP A 252 -2.65 6.80 1.49
N LEU A 253 -3.63 7.23 2.29
CA LEU A 253 -4.20 6.46 3.39
C LEU A 253 -5.46 5.71 2.95
N LEU A 254 -5.64 4.50 3.48
CA LEU A 254 -6.92 3.77 3.44
C LEU A 254 -7.61 3.86 4.79
N THR A 255 -8.90 4.16 4.78
CA THR A 255 -9.76 4.08 5.96
C THR A 255 -10.19 2.64 6.24
N HIS A 256 -10.83 2.38 7.39
CA HIS A 256 -11.27 1.04 7.76
C HIS A 256 -12.18 0.42 6.68
N ASP A 257 -11.90 -0.82 6.30
CA ASP A 257 -12.56 -1.60 5.25
C ASP A 257 -12.39 -1.07 3.80
N GLU A 258 -11.62 -0.01 3.58
CA GLU A 258 -11.24 0.38 2.21
C GLU A 258 -10.23 -0.61 1.62
N SER A 259 -10.43 -0.92 0.35
CA SER A 259 -9.59 -1.84 -0.42
C SER A 259 -8.80 -1.14 -1.52
N TYR A 260 -7.60 -1.62 -1.78
CA TYR A 260 -6.65 -1.12 -2.76
C TYR A 260 -6.06 -2.29 -3.56
N VAL A 261 -5.95 -2.11 -4.88
CA VAL A 261 -5.19 -3.03 -5.76
C VAL A 261 -3.85 -2.38 -6.06
N ASN A 262 -2.76 -3.10 -5.82
CA ASN A 262 -1.42 -2.57 -6.03
C ASN A 262 -1.12 -2.21 -7.49
N SER A 263 -0.09 -1.40 -7.69
CA SER A 263 0.34 -0.90 -9.01
C SER A 263 0.61 -2.01 -10.04
N SER A 264 0.97 -3.20 -9.55
CA SER A 264 1.25 -4.38 -10.39
C SER A 264 0.05 -5.32 -10.57
N CYS A 265 -1.13 -4.99 -10.02
CA CYS A 265 -2.31 -5.87 -9.94
C CYS A 265 -1.95 -7.32 -9.55
N THR A 266 -1.14 -7.49 -8.49
CA THR A 266 -0.75 -8.80 -7.94
C THR A 266 -1.45 -9.14 -6.62
N GLY A 267 -2.09 -8.16 -5.99
CA GLY A 267 -2.83 -8.36 -4.76
C GLY A 267 -3.83 -7.25 -4.49
N ARG A 268 -4.96 -7.63 -3.88
CA ARG A 268 -5.94 -6.71 -3.31
C ARG A 268 -5.76 -6.68 -1.80
N PHE A 269 -5.53 -5.48 -1.27
CA PHE A 269 -5.25 -5.20 0.12
C PHE A 269 -6.40 -4.41 0.73
N THR A 270 -6.84 -4.77 1.93
CA THR A 270 -7.90 -4.06 2.65
C THR A 270 -7.36 -3.61 4.01
N CYS A 271 -7.67 -2.37 4.41
CA CYS A 271 -7.28 -1.87 5.71
C CYS A 271 -8.20 -2.43 6.80
N ARG A 272 -7.68 -3.33 7.64
CA ARG A 272 -8.40 -3.89 8.80
C ARG A 272 -7.58 -3.68 10.06
N ASN A 273 -8.22 -3.10 11.09
CA ASN A 273 -7.56 -2.78 12.37
C ASN A 273 -6.21 -2.04 12.18
N ASN A 274 -6.19 -1.04 11.30
CA ASN A 274 -4.99 -0.23 10.98
C ASN A 274 -3.83 -1.03 10.36
N HIS A 275 -4.10 -2.22 9.83
CA HIS A 275 -3.13 -3.05 9.11
C HIS A 275 -3.66 -3.40 7.70
N LEU A 276 -2.76 -3.37 6.70
CA LEU A 276 -3.06 -3.87 5.36
C LEU A 276 -3.12 -5.39 5.36
N VAL A 277 -4.29 -5.94 5.06
CA VAL A 277 -4.52 -7.38 4.94
C VAL A 277 -4.76 -7.73 3.47
N ILE A 278 -4.08 -8.76 2.95
CA ILE A 278 -4.34 -9.26 1.60
C ILE A 278 -5.65 -10.05 1.64
N GLU A 279 -6.65 -9.63 0.88
CA GLU A 279 -7.90 -10.39 0.74
C GLU A 279 -7.73 -11.51 -0.29
N ASP A 280 -7.26 -11.18 -1.48
CA ASP A 280 -7.11 -12.12 -2.58
C ASP A 280 -5.84 -11.85 -3.40
N LEU A 281 -5.27 -12.91 -3.97
CA LEU A 281 -4.29 -12.79 -5.06
C LEU A 281 -5.04 -12.34 -6.32
N HIS A 282 -5.32 -11.05 -6.41
CA HIS A 282 -5.83 -10.43 -7.62
C HIS A 282 -4.74 -10.52 -8.69
N ARG A 283 -4.95 -11.30 -9.75
CA ARG A 283 -4.06 -11.40 -10.91
C ARG A 283 -4.91 -11.23 -12.16
N CYS A 284 -4.53 -10.28 -13.01
CA CYS A 284 -5.17 -10.12 -14.31
C CYS A 284 -5.01 -11.38 -15.16
N SER A 285 -5.91 -11.56 -16.12
CA SER A 285 -5.74 -12.57 -17.18
C SER A 285 -4.41 -12.36 -17.90
N ASP A 286 -3.84 -13.43 -18.47
CA ASP A 286 -2.69 -13.30 -19.38
C ASP A 286 -3.04 -12.45 -20.62
N ASP A 287 -4.34 -12.37 -20.95
CA ASP A 287 -4.90 -11.53 -22.03
C ASP A 287 -5.44 -10.18 -21.50
N ALA A 288 -4.85 -9.63 -20.44
CA ALA A 288 -5.25 -8.34 -19.87
C ALA A 288 -4.05 -7.47 -19.44
N THR A 289 -4.23 -6.17 -19.46
CA THR A 289 -3.31 -5.19 -18.87
C THR A 289 -3.82 -4.68 -17.53
N CYS A 290 -2.89 -4.31 -16.63
CA CYS A 290 -3.19 -3.62 -15.40
C CYS A 290 -2.98 -2.12 -15.60
N ASP A 291 -4.06 -1.36 -15.68
CA ASP A 291 -4.00 0.07 -15.94
C ASP A 291 -4.81 0.86 -14.89
N ALA A 292 -4.32 2.05 -14.53
CA ALA A 292 -5.00 2.95 -13.62
C ALA A 292 -6.11 3.73 -14.36
N ARG A 293 -7.37 3.51 -13.99
CA ARG A 293 -8.49 4.38 -14.39
C ARG A 293 -9.03 5.10 -13.17
N ASP A 294 -9.18 6.42 -13.27
CA ASP A 294 -9.66 7.28 -12.17
C ASP A 294 -8.86 7.10 -10.86
N GLY A 295 -7.56 6.78 -10.98
CA GLY A 295 -6.68 6.54 -9.84
C GLY A 295 -6.79 5.15 -9.20
N VAL A 296 -7.58 4.24 -9.78
CA VAL A 296 -7.74 2.85 -9.32
C VAL A 296 -7.15 1.90 -10.35
N ASN A 297 -6.20 1.06 -9.92
CA ASN A 297 -5.65 0.00 -10.77
C ASN A 297 -6.70 -1.09 -11.00
N ARG A 298 -6.96 -1.41 -12.26
CA ARG A 298 -7.90 -2.46 -12.64
C ARG A 298 -7.37 -3.24 -13.84
N CYS A 299 -7.70 -4.52 -13.87
CA CYS A 299 -7.44 -5.35 -15.03
C CYS A 299 -8.38 -4.95 -16.17
N GLN A 300 -7.86 -4.92 -17.39
CA GLN A 300 -8.62 -4.66 -18.62
C GLN A 300 -8.15 -5.61 -19.72
N CYS A 301 -9.08 -6.30 -20.36
CA CYS A 301 -8.74 -7.20 -21.47
C CYS A 301 -8.06 -6.43 -22.61
N ILE A 302 -7.08 -7.05 -23.25
CA ILE A 302 -6.41 -6.51 -24.43
C ILE A 302 -7.34 -6.53 -25.65
N ASP A 303 -6.98 -5.78 -26.69
CA ASP A 303 -7.76 -5.72 -27.93
C ASP A 303 -8.01 -7.13 -28.50
N GLY A 304 -9.26 -7.41 -28.87
CA GLY A 304 -9.69 -8.73 -29.33
C GLY A 304 -10.18 -9.66 -28.22
N TYR A 305 -10.27 -9.19 -26.97
CA TYR A 305 -10.83 -9.95 -25.85
C TYR A 305 -11.85 -9.11 -25.07
N GLU A 306 -12.83 -9.79 -24.45
CA GLU A 306 -13.82 -9.17 -23.58
C GLU A 306 -13.94 -9.87 -22.22
N GLY A 307 -14.35 -9.12 -21.19
CA GLY A 307 -14.53 -9.65 -19.84
C GLY A 307 -14.27 -8.61 -18.75
N ASP A 308 -14.09 -9.08 -17.51
CA ASP A 308 -13.83 -8.22 -16.34
C ASP A 308 -12.33 -7.90 -16.14
N GLY A 309 -11.47 -8.40 -17.03
CA GLY A 309 -10.01 -8.22 -16.98
C GLY A 309 -9.29 -9.28 -16.12
N VAL A 310 -10.00 -9.91 -15.18
CA VAL A 310 -9.52 -11.11 -14.48
C VAL A 310 -9.78 -12.34 -15.32
N THR A 311 -10.95 -12.36 -15.98
CA THR A 311 -11.33 -13.31 -17.01
C THR A 311 -11.50 -12.54 -18.31
N CYS A 312 -10.79 -12.99 -19.35
CA CYS A 312 -10.88 -12.43 -20.69
C CYS A 312 -11.14 -13.55 -21.68
N GLU A 313 -12.19 -13.41 -22.49
CA GLU A 313 -12.58 -14.35 -23.53
C GLU A 313 -12.30 -13.73 -24.89
N ARG A 314 -11.76 -14.53 -25.81
CA ARG A 314 -11.39 -14.06 -27.16
C ARG A 314 -12.66 -13.73 -27.94
N LEU A 315 -12.72 -12.53 -28.50
CA LEU A 315 -13.78 -12.11 -29.40
C LEU A 315 -13.62 -12.80 -30.76
N PRO A 316 -14.71 -13.23 -31.40
CA PRO A 316 -14.63 -13.90 -32.69
C PRO A 316 -14.26 -12.91 -33.80
N MET A 317 -13.11 -13.10 -34.44
CA MET A 317 -12.63 -12.20 -35.50
C MET A 317 -13.41 -12.39 -36.80
N ASP A 318 -13.84 -13.62 -37.05
CA ASP A 318 -14.63 -14.00 -38.22
C ASP A 318 -15.62 -15.13 -37.88
N CYS A 319 -16.41 -15.56 -38.87
CA CYS A 319 -17.35 -16.65 -38.71
C CYS A 319 -16.67 -18.01 -38.46
N SER A 320 -15.38 -18.16 -38.79
CA SER A 320 -14.63 -19.38 -38.52
C SER A 320 -14.35 -19.54 -37.04
N ASP A 321 -14.02 -18.46 -36.33
CA ASP A 321 -13.86 -18.48 -34.87
C ASP A 321 -15.16 -18.93 -34.19
N LEU A 322 -16.30 -18.32 -34.55
CA LEU A 322 -17.62 -18.73 -34.06
C LEU A 322 -17.90 -20.22 -34.34
N TYR A 323 -17.50 -20.71 -35.51
CA TYR A 323 -17.65 -22.11 -35.86
C TYR A 323 -16.76 -23.03 -35.02
N VAL A 324 -15.52 -22.63 -34.73
CA VAL A 324 -14.65 -23.38 -33.81
C VAL A 324 -15.25 -23.43 -32.41
N ASP A 325 -15.88 -22.34 -31.96
CA ASP A 325 -16.56 -22.22 -30.67
C ASP A 325 -17.89 -23.00 -30.58
N GLY A 326 -18.22 -23.78 -31.61
CA GLY A 326 -19.36 -24.70 -31.58
C GLY A 326 -20.67 -24.12 -32.15
N ILE A 327 -20.66 -22.89 -32.69
CA ILE A 327 -21.82 -22.33 -33.36
C ILE A 327 -22.05 -23.03 -34.70
N ARG A 328 -23.28 -23.51 -34.93
CA ARG A 328 -23.62 -24.35 -36.10
C ARG A 328 -24.81 -23.85 -36.93
N ASN A 329 -25.49 -22.80 -36.49
CA ASN A 329 -26.63 -22.25 -37.23
C ASN A 329 -26.16 -21.16 -38.20
N ASP A 330 -26.72 -21.13 -39.40
CA ASP A 330 -26.52 -20.01 -40.32
C ASP A 330 -27.26 -18.78 -39.77
N GLY A 331 -26.69 -17.59 -39.91
CA GLY A 331 -27.30 -16.39 -39.36
C GLY A 331 -26.41 -15.16 -39.39
N VAL A 332 -26.94 -14.05 -38.87
CA VAL A 332 -26.17 -12.81 -38.67
C VAL A 332 -25.57 -12.83 -37.28
N TYR A 333 -24.25 -12.64 -37.20
CA TYR A 333 -23.47 -12.61 -35.97
C TYR A 333 -22.63 -11.34 -35.90
N THR A 334 -22.25 -10.96 -34.69
CA THR A 334 -21.26 -9.91 -34.48
C THR A 334 -19.87 -10.52 -34.51
N ILE A 335 -18.99 -9.98 -35.34
CA ILE A 335 -17.57 -10.35 -35.44
C ILE A 335 -16.68 -9.12 -35.24
N TYR A 336 -15.42 -9.33 -34.91
CA TYR A 336 -14.45 -8.28 -34.57
C TYR A 336 -13.20 -8.39 -35.44
N PRO A 337 -13.26 -8.04 -36.74
CA PRO A 337 -12.12 -8.13 -37.63
C PRO A 337 -11.00 -7.17 -37.21
N ASP A 338 -9.75 -7.55 -37.50
CA ASP A 338 -8.58 -6.72 -37.22
C ASP A 338 -8.75 -5.29 -37.74
N GLY A 339 -8.46 -4.30 -36.88
CA GLY A 339 -8.55 -2.88 -37.21
C GLY A 339 -9.93 -2.24 -36.99
N TRP A 340 -10.93 -2.99 -36.51
CA TRP A 340 -12.23 -2.45 -36.10
C TRP A 340 -12.31 -2.26 -34.59
N LEU A 341 -12.61 -1.03 -34.15
CA LEU A 341 -12.78 -0.70 -32.73
C LEU A 341 -14.08 -1.25 -32.13
N ASN A 342 -15.07 -1.53 -32.98
CA ASN A 342 -16.38 -2.04 -32.58
C ASN A 342 -16.72 -3.24 -33.47
N GLY A 343 -17.42 -4.23 -32.90
CA GLY A 343 -17.89 -5.39 -33.65
C GLY A 343 -18.86 -5.00 -34.78
N ILE A 344 -18.78 -5.71 -35.90
CA ILE A 344 -19.64 -5.54 -37.07
C ILE A 344 -20.56 -6.73 -37.23
N GLN A 345 -21.72 -6.52 -37.84
CA GLN A 345 -22.62 -7.62 -38.20
C GLN A 345 -22.18 -8.25 -39.52
N ALA A 346 -21.98 -9.57 -39.52
CA ALA A 346 -21.70 -10.35 -40.72
C ALA A 346 -22.64 -11.56 -40.79
N TYR A 347 -22.99 -11.97 -42.02
CA TYR A 347 -23.71 -13.22 -42.22
C TYR A 347 -22.73 -14.38 -42.24
N CYS A 348 -22.94 -15.34 -41.34
CA CYS A 348 -22.15 -16.55 -41.22
C CYS A 348 -22.92 -17.75 -41.76
N GLU A 349 -22.30 -18.49 -42.67
CA GLU A 349 -22.77 -19.80 -43.09
C GLU A 349 -21.94 -20.88 -42.41
N MET A 350 -22.61 -21.62 -41.53
CA MET A 350 -22.06 -22.66 -40.66
C MET A 350 -22.41 -24.06 -41.16
N THR A 351 -23.44 -24.23 -41.98
CA THR A 351 -23.95 -25.56 -42.34
C THR A 351 -23.27 -26.19 -43.55
N SER A 352 -22.87 -25.39 -44.55
CA SER A 352 -22.35 -25.88 -45.84
C SER A 352 -20.83 -25.93 -45.90
N ASN A 353 -20.28 -26.89 -46.65
CA ASN A 353 -18.86 -26.94 -47.05
C ASN A 353 -17.86 -26.72 -45.89
N GLY A 354 -18.13 -27.33 -44.74
CA GLY A 354 -17.29 -27.25 -43.54
C GLY A 354 -17.57 -26.06 -42.62
N GLY A 355 -18.56 -25.20 -42.94
CA GLY A 355 -19.00 -24.10 -42.07
C GLY A 355 -17.97 -22.98 -41.84
N GLY A 356 -18.33 -21.96 -41.07
CA GLY A 356 -17.45 -20.85 -40.72
C GLY A 356 -17.17 -19.86 -41.86
N TRP A 357 -18.08 -19.75 -42.83
CA TRP A 357 -17.91 -18.81 -43.95
C TRP A 357 -18.44 -17.42 -43.59
N THR A 358 -17.59 -16.40 -43.73
CA THR A 358 -17.95 -14.98 -43.57
C THR A 358 -18.34 -14.39 -44.92
N PHE A 359 -19.55 -13.84 -45.02
CA PHE A 359 -20.05 -13.25 -46.26
C PHE A 359 -19.57 -11.81 -46.42
N LEU A 360 -18.91 -11.53 -47.54
CA LEU A 360 -18.45 -10.21 -47.92
C LEU A 360 -19.47 -9.50 -48.82
N GLN A 361 -20.15 -10.27 -49.66
CA GLN A 361 -21.10 -9.77 -50.63
C GLN A 361 -22.17 -10.80 -50.93
N ARG A 362 -23.40 -10.32 -51.14
CA ARG A 362 -24.52 -11.11 -51.65
C ARG A 362 -25.34 -10.27 -52.63
N ARG A 363 -25.72 -10.88 -53.76
CA ARG A 363 -26.73 -10.39 -54.71
C ARG A 363 -27.68 -11.52 -55.05
N SER A 364 -28.96 -11.28 -54.88
CA SER A 364 -30.03 -12.23 -55.16
C SER A 364 -31.26 -11.55 -55.77
N SER A 365 -31.29 -10.21 -55.78
CA SER A 365 -32.39 -9.41 -56.29
C SER A 365 -31.95 -7.99 -56.70
N ALA A 366 -32.88 -7.23 -57.28
CA ALA A 366 -32.69 -5.81 -57.59
C ALA A 366 -32.95 -4.88 -56.39
N SER A 367 -33.15 -5.40 -55.17
CA SER A 367 -33.60 -4.58 -54.03
C SER A 367 -32.57 -3.57 -53.53
N VAL A 368 -31.29 -3.78 -53.84
CA VAL A 368 -30.18 -2.95 -53.38
C VAL A 368 -29.35 -2.49 -54.57
N GLY A 369 -29.15 -1.18 -54.67
CA GLY A 369 -28.25 -0.57 -55.64
C GLY A 369 -26.79 -0.65 -55.21
N PHE A 370 -25.92 -1.14 -56.08
CA PHE A 370 -24.47 -1.28 -55.86
C PHE A 370 -23.64 -0.21 -56.59
N TYR A 371 -24.28 0.72 -57.29
CA TYR A 371 -23.61 1.93 -57.78
C TYR A 371 -23.52 2.96 -56.63
N ARG A 372 -22.43 2.88 -55.87
CA ARG A 372 -22.24 3.59 -54.59
C ARG A 372 -20.87 4.26 -54.54
N THR A 373 -20.74 5.21 -53.61
CA THR A 373 -19.51 5.99 -53.36
C THR A 373 -18.41 5.16 -52.70
N TRP A 374 -17.18 5.69 -52.73
CA TRP A 374 -16.02 5.10 -52.04
C TRP A 374 -16.30 4.90 -50.54
N GLU A 375 -16.87 5.91 -49.88
CA GLU A 375 -17.11 5.86 -48.44
C GLU A 375 -18.18 4.81 -48.07
N GLU A 376 -19.20 4.64 -48.91
CA GLU A 376 -20.20 3.55 -48.74
C GLU A 376 -19.55 2.17 -48.92
N TYR A 377 -18.73 1.96 -49.96
CA TYR A 377 -18.02 0.69 -50.16
C TYR A 377 -16.97 0.42 -49.07
N LYS A 378 -16.36 1.47 -48.51
CA LYS A 378 -15.39 1.35 -47.42
C LYS A 378 -16.05 0.88 -46.11
N ASN A 379 -17.18 1.49 -45.76
CA ASN A 379 -17.89 1.21 -44.51
C ASN A 379 -18.86 0.03 -44.60
N GLY A 380 -19.27 -0.36 -45.81
CA GLY A 380 -20.30 -1.35 -46.02
C GLY A 380 -21.69 -0.72 -46.12
N PHE A 381 -22.61 -1.46 -46.72
CA PHE A 381 -24.00 -1.03 -46.86
C PHE A 381 -24.97 -2.22 -46.84
N GLU A 382 -26.18 -1.91 -46.35
CA GLU A 382 -27.29 -2.84 -46.13
C GLU A 382 -27.05 -3.90 -45.04
N HIS A 383 -28.14 -4.54 -44.63
CA HIS A 383 -28.09 -5.55 -43.56
C HIS A 383 -27.61 -6.92 -44.09
N PRO A 384 -26.74 -7.65 -43.38
CA PRO A 384 -26.13 -8.89 -43.90
C PRO A 384 -27.09 -10.03 -44.27
N SER A 385 -28.33 -9.99 -43.76
CA SER A 385 -29.37 -10.96 -44.13
C SER A 385 -29.97 -10.75 -45.53
N ARG A 386 -29.59 -9.69 -46.24
CA ARG A 386 -30.09 -9.32 -47.57
C ARG A 386 -28.93 -9.17 -48.56
N ASP A 387 -29.22 -8.64 -49.74
CA ASP A 387 -28.18 -8.17 -50.66
C ASP A 387 -27.39 -7.05 -49.99
N HIS A 388 -26.08 -7.23 -49.84
CA HIS A 388 -25.24 -6.33 -49.05
C HIS A 388 -23.79 -6.35 -49.51
N TRP A 389 -23.05 -5.37 -49.05
CA TRP A 389 -21.60 -5.31 -49.09
C TRP A 389 -21.08 -5.08 -47.67
N LEU A 390 -20.23 -5.98 -47.16
CA LEU A 390 -19.77 -5.93 -45.77
C LEU A 390 -18.87 -4.71 -45.49
N GLY A 391 -18.16 -4.22 -46.51
CA GLY A 391 -17.23 -3.09 -46.38
C GLY A 391 -15.77 -3.48 -46.69
N TYR A 392 -15.05 -2.61 -47.39
CA TYR A 392 -13.68 -2.86 -47.85
C TYR A 392 -12.67 -3.04 -46.70
N ASN A 393 -12.89 -2.39 -45.55
CA ASN A 393 -12.04 -2.57 -44.37
C ASN A 393 -12.06 -4.02 -43.84
N ALA A 394 -13.06 -4.84 -44.19
CA ALA A 394 -13.11 -6.26 -43.86
C ALA A 394 -12.35 -7.17 -44.86
N ILE A 395 -11.82 -6.62 -45.96
CA ILE A 395 -11.28 -7.37 -47.13
C ILE A 395 -9.83 -6.95 -47.44
N GLN A 396 -9.08 -6.45 -46.45
CA GLN A 396 -7.79 -5.73 -46.62
C GLN A 396 -6.63 -6.50 -47.29
N LYS A 397 -6.81 -7.78 -47.69
CA LYS A 397 -5.79 -8.62 -48.34
C LYS A 397 -6.19 -9.04 -49.76
N SER A 398 -6.47 -8.09 -50.65
CA SER A 398 -6.55 -8.35 -52.09
C SER A 398 -5.21 -8.07 -52.76
N ASN A 399 -4.70 -9.02 -53.55
CA ASN A 399 -3.38 -8.95 -54.19
C ASN A 399 -3.27 -7.78 -55.17
N SER A 400 -2.50 -6.75 -54.80
CA SER A 400 -1.88 -5.74 -55.68
C SER A 400 -2.76 -5.03 -56.74
N GLN A 401 -4.09 -5.10 -56.61
CA GLN A 401 -5.04 -4.36 -57.45
C GLN A 401 -5.83 -3.40 -56.55
N GLU A 402 -5.96 -2.16 -57.00
CA GLU A 402 -6.71 -1.14 -56.28
C GLU A 402 -8.21 -1.25 -56.64
N PHE A 403 -9.07 -0.93 -55.68
CA PHE A 403 -10.52 -0.98 -55.86
C PHE A 403 -11.01 0.39 -56.33
N SER A 404 -11.80 0.48 -57.40
CA SER A 404 -12.32 1.75 -57.91
C SER A 404 -13.83 1.87 -57.70
N THR A 405 -14.28 3.08 -57.40
CA THR A 405 -15.69 3.50 -57.38
C THR A 405 -15.87 4.69 -58.31
N HIS A 406 -17.11 5.01 -58.70
CA HIS A 406 -17.41 6.10 -59.65
C HIS A 406 -16.98 7.52 -59.23
N ASP A 407 -16.57 7.67 -57.97
CA ASP A 407 -16.14 8.92 -57.33
C ASP A 407 -14.67 8.84 -56.91
N ARG A 408 -14.02 7.70 -57.17
CA ARG A 408 -12.62 7.45 -56.89
C ARG A 408 -12.06 6.41 -57.86
N ASP A 409 -11.54 6.94 -58.95
CA ASP A 409 -10.82 6.17 -59.96
C ASP A 409 -9.41 5.81 -59.46
N ASN A 410 -9.24 4.53 -59.09
CA ASN A 410 -7.95 3.93 -58.79
C ASN A 410 -7.58 2.87 -59.85
N ASP A 411 -8.22 2.90 -61.03
CA ASP A 411 -7.83 1.99 -62.10
C ASP A 411 -6.57 2.53 -62.80
N ASP A 412 -5.88 1.66 -63.54
CA ASP A 412 -4.63 2.03 -64.22
C ASP A 412 -4.86 2.91 -65.48
N TRP A 413 -6.09 3.35 -65.76
CA TRP A 413 -6.46 3.96 -67.03
C TRP A 413 -6.86 5.44 -66.93
N SER A 414 -5.92 6.31 -67.26
CA SER A 414 -6.06 7.77 -67.15
C SER A 414 -7.12 8.46 -68.03
N SER A 415 -7.76 7.77 -68.99
CA SER A 415 -8.70 8.39 -69.93
C SER A 415 -10.14 7.86 -69.83
N TYR A 416 -10.41 6.90 -68.95
CA TYR A 416 -11.74 6.32 -68.79
C TYR A 416 -11.91 5.72 -67.39
N ASP A 417 -12.89 6.22 -66.64
CA ASP A 417 -13.24 5.65 -65.33
C ASP A 417 -14.10 4.39 -65.54
N CYS A 418 -13.50 3.23 -65.31
CA CYS A 418 -14.18 1.96 -65.47
C CYS A 418 -15.35 1.79 -64.50
N ALA A 419 -15.27 2.35 -63.29
CA ALA A 419 -16.33 2.24 -62.29
C ALA A 419 -17.56 3.08 -62.67
N GLU A 420 -17.35 4.28 -63.21
CA GLU A 420 -18.41 5.14 -63.76
C GLU A 420 -19.10 4.43 -64.95
N GLY A 421 -18.31 3.93 -65.90
CA GLY A 421 -18.79 3.23 -67.09
C GLY A 421 -19.60 1.97 -66.77
N HIS A 422 -19.06 1.13 -65.89
CA HIS A 422 -19.70 -0.12 -65.48
C HIS A 422 -20.83 0.05 -64.47
N ARG A 423 -21.07 1.26 -63.96
CA ARG A 423 -22.09 1.53 -62.95
C ARG A 423 -21.99 0.62 -61.73
N GLY A 424 -20.76 0.40 -61.24
CA GLY A 424 -20.48 -0.42 -60.07
C GLY A 424 -19.00 -0.39 -59.70
N ALA A 425 -18.67 -0.87 -58.51
CA ALA A 425 -17.32 -0.82 -57.99
C ALA A 425 -16.60 -2.18 -58.10
N TRP A 426 -15.34 -2.17 -58.49
CA TRP A 426 -14.58 -3.40 -58.68
C TRP A 426 -13.07 -3.18 -58.63
N TRP A 427 -12.31 -4.28 -58.57
CA TRP A 427 -10.88 -4.29 -58.86
C TRP A 427 -10.70 -4.33 -60.39
N PHE A 428 -10.70 -3.16 -61.03
CA PHE A 428 -10.48 -3.05 -62.47
C PHE A 428 -8.98 -3.13 -62.79
N SER A 429 -8.62 -3.65 -63.97
CA SER A 429 -7.22 -3.77 -64.41
C SER A 429 -7.04 -3.10 -65.77
N GLY A 430 -6.14 -2.12 -65.87
CA GLY A 430 -5.97 -1.29 -67.08
C GLY A 430 -5.18 -1.95 -68.23
N ASN A 431 -5.04 -3.28 -68.25
CA ASN A 431 -4.14 -3.93 -69.22
C ASN A 431 -4.78 -4.34 -70.55
N TYR A 432 -6.05 -4.00 -70.82
CA TYR A 432 -6.74 -4.54 -72.01
C TYR A 432 -7.39 -3.47 -72.88
N HIS A 433 -6.57 -2.77 -73.66
CA HIS A 433 -7.05 -2.16 -74.90
C HIS A 433 -7.32 -3.24 -75.95
N CYS A 434 -8.51 -3.24 -76.54
CA CYS A 434 -8.65 -3.73 -77.91
C CYS A 434 -8.03 -2.65 -78.80
N GLN A 435 -6.82 -2.88 -79.35
CA GLN A 435 -6.20 -1.91 -80.25
C GLN A 435 -7.14 -1.56 -81.40
N ARG A 436 -7.16 -0.27 -81.76
CA ARG A 436 -7.73 0.30 -82.99
C ARG A 436 -7.21 -0.47 -84.22
N ASP A 437 -7.84 -1.60 -84.54
CA ASP A 437 -7.95 -1.98 -85.94
C ASP A 437 -9.11 -1.17 -86.50
N ASN A 438 -8.96 -0.62 -87.71
CA ASN A 438 -9.93 0.28 -88.36
C ASN A 438 -11.23 -0.45 -88.78
N SER A 439 -11.75 -1.31 -87.92
CA SER A 439 -13.03 -1.99 -88.11
C SER A 439 -13.90 -1.77 -86.88
N THR A 440 -14.97 -1.01 -87.07
CA THR A 440 -16.15 -1.03 -86.19
C THR A 440 -16.74 -2.45 -86.03
N ASP A 441 -16.29 -3.42 -86.87
CA ASP A 441 -16.61 -4.84 -86.83
C ASP A 441 -15.98 -5.62 -85.65
N TYR A 442 -14.81 -5.22 -85.12
CA TYR A 442 -14.18 -5.96 -84.03
C TYR A 442 -15.02 -5.93 -82.76
N CYS A 443 -15.55 -4.75 -82.40
CA CYS A 443 -16.53 -4.63 -81.32
C CYS A 443 -17.80 -5.40 -81.62
N MET A 444 -18.37 -5.27 -82.83
CA MET A 444 -19.63 -5.94 -83.15
C MET A 444 -19.53 -7.48 -83.16
N SER A 445 -18.37 -8.05 -83.49
CA SER A 445 -18.12 -9.49 -83.49
C SER A 445 -17.77 -10.07 -82.12
N ASN A 446 -17.21 -9.26 -81.22
CA ASN A 446 -16.74 -9.70 -79.89
C ASN A 446 -17.60 -9.19 -78.71
N CYS A 447 -18.47 -8.19 -78.89
CA CYS A 447 -19.47 -7.72 -77.90
C CYS A 447 -20.49 -8.79 -77.44
N HIS A 448 -20.35 -10.03 -77.90
CA HIS A 448 -21.03 -11.17 -77.29
C HIS A 448 -20.49 -11.48 -75.89
N TYR A 449 -19.22 -11.20 -75.59
CA TYR A 449 -18.72 -11.45 -74.23
C TYR A 449 -19.09 -10.32 -73.26
N CYS A 450 -19.55 -10.72 -72.08
CA CYS A 450 -20.10 -9.81 -71.07
C CYS A 450 -19.10 -8.80 -70.49
N ASN A 451 -17.81 -9.08 -70.65
CA ASN A 451 -16.71 -8.24 -70.18
C ASN A 451 -16.28 -7.17 -71.20
N MET A 452 -16.85 -7.11 -72.41
CA MET A 452 -16.49 -6.12 -73.44
C MET A 452 -17.66 -5.22 -73.81
N PHE A 453 -17.41 -3.90 -73.90
CA PHE A 453 -18.44 -2.90 -74.16
C PHE A 453 -17.90 -1.64 -74.83
N ARG A 454 -18.80 -0.75 -75.30
CA ARG A 454 -18.43 0.50 -75.99
C ARG A 454 -18.28 1.66 -75.00
N ASP A 455 -17.24 2.46 -75.16
CA ASP A 455 -16.96 3.65 -74.32
C ASP A 455 -17.72 4.93 -74.73
N GLY A 456 -18.58 4.85 -75.74
CA GLY A 456 -19.32 5.99 -76.29
C GLY A 456 -18.68 6.64 -77.52
N ASN A 457 -17.44 6.27 -77.89
CA ASN A 457 -16.73 6.71 -79.11
C ASN A 457 -16.57 5.59 -80.15
N ASP A 458 -17.39 4.53 -80.07
CA ASP A 458 -17.31 3.29 -80.86
C ASP A 458 -16.05 2.42 -80.61
N ASP A 459 -15.26 2.71 -79.56
CA ASP A 459 -14.11 1.90 -79.14
C ASP A 459 -14.53 0.82 -78.10
N CYS A 460 -13.83 -0.32 -78.09
CA CYS A 460 -14.09 -1.43 -77.15
C CYS A 460 -13.20 -1.39 -75.93
N VAL A 461 -13.85 -1.51 -74.77
CA VAL A 461 -13.21 -1.48 -73.45
C VAL A 461 -13.37 -2.82 -72.73
N LEU A 462 -12.29 -3.25 -72.08
CA LEU A 462 -12.24 -4.40 -71.19
C LEU A 462 -11.63 -3.97 -69.84
N CYS A 463 -12.46 -3.51 -68.90
CA CYS A 463 -11.99 -3.06 -67.59
C CYS A 463 -11.76 -4.20 -66.60
N ALA A 464 -12.54 -5.29 -66.69
CA ALA A 464 -12.41 -6.43 -65.80
C ALA A 464 -12.95 -7.72 -66.42
N ASN A 465 -12.37 -8.85 -66.01
CA ASN A 465 -12.87 -10.17 -66.42
C ASN A 465 -14.11 -10.61 -65.64
N ALA A 466 -14.47 -9.96 -64.55
CA ALA A 466 -15.72 -10.18 -63.82
C ALA A 466 -16.19 -8.86 -63.22
N HIS A 467 -17.47 -8.72 -62.93
CA HIS A 467 -18.02 -7.55 -62.24
C HIS A 467 -19.22 -7.99 -61.41
N LEU A 468 -19.00 -8.43 -60.17
CA LEU A 468 -20.08 -8.97 -59.33
C LEU A 468 -20.92 -7.88 -58.63
N ASN A 469 -20.44 -6.64 -58.67
CA ASN A 469 -21.07 -5.47 -58.09
C ASN A 469 -21.84 -4.64 -59.12
N GLY A 470 -22.00 -5.15 -60.35
CA GLY A 470 -22.76 -4.48 -61.40
C GLY A 470 -24.25 -4.32 -61.11
N VAL A 471 -24.94 -3.66 -62.02
CA VAL A 471 -26.37 -3.43 -62.01
C VAL A 471 -27.09 -4.77 -62.06
N TYR A 472 -28.01 -4.98 -61.12
CA TYR A 472 -28.88 -6.15 -61.15
C TYR A 472 -29.95 -5.95 -62.21
N GLY A 473 -30.03 -6.83 -63.20
CA GLY A 473 -30.97 -6.68 -64.31
C GLY A 473 -31.38 -7.98 -64.96
N GLU A 474 -32.45 -7.94 -65.76
CA GLU A 474 -32.78 -9.03 -66.68
C GLU A 474 -31.84 -9.03 -67.88
N TYR A 475 -31.82 -10.13 -68.64
CA TYR A 475 -31.06 -10.23 -69.89
C TYR A 475 -31.41 -9.06 -70.81
N THR A 476 -30.44 -8.19 -71.08
CA THR A 476 -30.56 -7.16 -72.10
C THR A 476 -29.28 -7.11 -72.93
N GLU A 477 -29.44 -7.10 -74.25
CA GLU A 477 -28.33 -6.95 -75.21
C GLU A 477 -27.67 -5.57 -75.09
N ASN A 478 -28.34 -4.63 -74.42
CA ASN A 478 -27.89 -3.25 -74.17
C ASN A 478 -27.18 -3.05 -72.84
N ALA A 479 -27.01 -4.10 -72.03
CA ALA A 479 -26.39 -3.99 -70.71
C ALA A 479 -24.91 -3.57 -70.73
N GLN A 480 -24.21 -3.79 -71.86
CA GLN A 480 -22.91 -3.20 -72.18
C GLN A 480 -21.92 -3.21 -71.00
N GLY A 481 -21.72 -4.37 -70.36
CA GLY A 481 -20.75 -4.54 -69.26
C GLY A 481 -21.21 -4.00 -67.89
N SER A 482 -22.31 -3.25 -67.79
CA SER A 482 -22.75 -2.70 -66.50
C SER A 482 -23.41 -3.72 -65.57
N ASN A 483 -23.84 -4.86 -66.10
CA ASN A 483 -24.52 -5.91 -65.34
C ASN A 483 -23.56 -6.78 -64.49
N ILE A 484 -24.14 -7.68 -63.68
CA ILE A 484 -23.40 -8.69 -62.91
C ILE A 484 -22.89 -9.80 -63.83
N PHE A 485 -21.58 -9.93 -64.04
CA PHE A 485 -21.03 -10.96 -64.93
C PHE A 485 -19.76 -11.64 -64.40
N TRP A 486 -19.43 -12.79 -65.00
CA TRP A 486 -18.17 -13.51 -64.81
C TRP A 486 -17.49 -13.79 -66.15
N GLY A 487 -16.17 -13.95 -66.13
CA GLY A 487 -15.34 -14.08 -67.32
C GLY A 487 -15.69 -15.31 -68.14
N GLY A 488 -15.75 -15.13 -69.47
CA GLY A 488 -16.06 -16.21 -70.42
C GLY A 488 -17.55 -16.40 -70.74
N MET A 489 -18.45 -15.61 -70.14
CA MET A 489 -19.87 -15.61 -70.51
C MET A 489 -20.08 -14.93 -71.88
N LYS A 490 -20.68 -15.66 -72.84
CA LYS A 490 -20.97 -15.19 -74.23
C LYS A 490 -22.41 -14.70 -74.46
N TYR A 491 -23.33 -15.05 -73.57
CA TYR A 491 -24.75 -14.71 -73.64
C TYR A 491 -25.26 -14.66 -72.20
N GLY A 492 -26.24 -13.81 -71.88
CA GLY A 492 -26.79 -13.80 -70.52
C GLY A 492 -25.99 -13.01 -69.48
N CYS A 493 -25.55 -11.79 -69.80
CA CYS A 493 -24.60 -11.00 -68.98
C CYS A 493 -25.08 -10.50 -67.63
N SER A 494 -26.14 -11.09 -67.08
CA SER A 494 -26.65 -10.79 -65.75
C SER A 494 -26.83 -12.09 -64.97
N LEU A 495 -25.90 -12.34 -64.06
CA LEU A 495 -26.03 -13.41 -63.07
C LEU A 495 -27.22 -13.09 -62.16
N GLN A 496 -28.16 -14.03 -62.05
CA GLN A 496 -29.32 -13.88 -61.16
C GLN A 496 -28.93 -13.91 -59.68
N TYR A 497 -27.74 -14.44 -59.38
CA TYR A 497 -27.24 -14.63 -58.04
C TYR A 497 -25.71 -14.61 -58.00
N THR A 498 -25.13 -13.97 -56.99
CA THR A 498 -23.71 -14.06 -56.67
C THR A 498 -23.47 -13.88 -55.18
N GLU A 499 -22.49 -14.59 -54.65
CA GLU A 499 -22.04 -14.47 -53.27
C GLU A 499 -20.52 -14.53 -53.22
N MET A 500 -19.92 -13.64 -52.42
CA MET A 500 -18.51 -13.65 -52.10
C MET A 500 -18.37 -13.93 -50.61
N LYS A 501 -17.67 -15.00 -50.26
CA LYS A 501 -17.46 -15.41 -48.86
C LYS A 501 -16.05 -15.92 -48.66
N ILE A 502 -15.52 -15.73 -47.46
CA ILE A 502 -14.17 -16.09 -47.07
C ILE A 502 -14.18 -16.97 -45.83
N ARG A 503 -13.11 -17.74 -45.67
CA ARG A 503 -12.78 -18.50 -44.47
C ARG A 503 -11.26 -18.72 -44.44
N PRO A 504 -10.61 -18.72 -43.28
CA PRO A 504 -9.23 -19.19 -43.16
C PRO A 504 -9.05 -20.62 -43.73
N ILE A 505 -7.88 -20.88 -44.33
CA ILE A 505 -7.51 -22.20 -44.89
C ILE A 505 -6.64 -22.96 -43.90
#